data_AF-A0AA44XMP0-F1
#
_entry.id   AF-A0AA44XMP0-F1
#
_cell.length_a   1.000
_cell.length_b   1.000
_cell.length_c   1.000
_cell.angle_alpha   90.00
_cell.angle_beta   90.00
_cell.angle_gamma   90.00
#
_symmetry.space_group_name_H-M   'P 1'
#
loop_
_entity.id
_entity.type
_entity.pdbx_description
1 polymer ?
#
loop_
_entity_poly.entity_id
_entity_poly.type
_entity_poly.pdbx_seq_one_letter_code
_entity_poly.pdbx_strand_id
1 'polypeptide(L)'
;MLTLEQAVTIQILHQQGQSIKAISRELGISRNTVRKYLRSQVTPKYQRTQSKVSILEPYKPYLIKRVNAADPEWIPAAVLYQEILQKG
;
A
#
# COMPACT_ATOMS: atom_id res chain seq x y z
N MET A 1 -7.26 -7.09 -7.92
CA MET A 1 -6.73 -6.03 -8.82
C MET A 1 -7.20 -6.39 -10.23
N LEU A 2 -7.70 -5.44 -11.01
CA LEU A 2 -8.02 -5.70 -12.43
C LEU A 2 -6.74 -6.08 -13.18
N THR A 3 -6.85 -6.98 -14.16
CA THR A 3 -5.75 -7.26 -15.07
C THR A 3 -5.52 -6.07 -16.03
N LEU A 4 -4.33 -6.00 -16.64
CA LEU A 4 -4.05 -5.02 -17.69
C LEU A 4 -5.03 -5.17 -18.85
N GLU A 5 -5.38 -6.40 -19.21
CA GLU A 5 -6.36 -6.72 -20.24
C GLU A 5 -7.73 -6.08 -19.92
N GLN A 6 -8.28 -6.31 -18.73
CA GLN A 6 -9.57 -5.74 -18.34
C GLN A 6 -9.55 -4.21 -18.32
N ALA A 7 -8.43 -3.59 -17.94
CA ALA A 7 -8.27 -2.14 -17.98
C ALA A 7 -8.29 -1.59 -19.41
N VAL A 8 -7.63 -2.28 -20.35
CA VAL A 8 -7.65 -1.92 -21.77
C VAL A 8 -9.04 -2.14 -22.37
N THR A 9 -9.72 -3.24 -22.04
CA THR A 9 -11.09 -3.50 -22.50
C THR A 9 -12.06 -2.40 -22.06
N ILE A 10 -11.95 -1.92 -20.80
CA ILE A 10 -12.75 -0.78 -20.33
C ILE A 10 -12.53 0.47 -21.21
N GLN A 11 -11.28 0.77 -21.59
CA GLN A 11 -10.95 1.93 -22.43
C GLN A 11 -11.49 1.79 -23.85
N ILE A 12 -11.34 0.60 -24.45
CA ILE A 12 -11.85 0.30 -25.79
C ILE A 12 -13.38 0.43 -25.85
N LEU A 13 -14.10 -0.22 -24.92
CA LEU A 13 -15.55 -0.17 -24.88
C LEU A 13 -16.06 1.26 -24.69
N HIS A 14 -15.39 2.05 -23.86
CA HIS A 14 -15.75 3.45 -23.67
C HIS A 14 -15.47 4.30 -24.92
N GLN A 15 -14.38 4.08 -25.65
CA GLN A 15 -14.12 4.73 -26.94
C GLN A 15 -15.16 4.35 -28.00
N GLN A 16 -15.71 3.14 -27.95
CA GLN A 16 -16.82 2.69 -28.79
C GLN A 16 -18.18 3.32 -28.40
N GLY A 17 -18.21 4.20 -27.39
CA GLY A 17 -19.41 4.91 -26.95
C GLY A 17 -20.26 4.16 -25.92
N GLN A 18 -19.79 3.03 -25.39
CA GLN A 18 -20.52 2.30 -24.34
C GLN A 18 -20.57 3.11 -23.04
N SER A 19 -21.75 3.15 -22.42
CA SER A 19 -21.90 3.80 -21.11
C SER A 19 -21.20 3.01 -20.00
N ILE A 20 -20.77 3.68 -18.93
CA ILE A 20 -20.20 3.05 -17.73
C ILE A 20 -21.10 1.92 -17.18
N LYS A 21 -22.43 2.08 -17.27
CA LYS A 21 -23.40 1.08 -16.83
C LYS A 21 -23.38 -0.17 -17.71
N ALA A 22 -23.23 -0.01 -19.02
CA ALA A 22 -23.14 -1.12 -19.96
C ALA A 22 -21.83 -1.90 -19.75
N ILE A 23 -20.69 -1.20 -19.71
CA ILE A 23 -19.36 -1.78 -19.45
C ILE A 23 -19.33 -2.56 -18.13
N SER A 24 -19.96 -2.00 -17.09
CA SER A 24 -20.07 -2.66 -15.78
C SER A 24 -20.84 -3.98 -15.83
N ARG A 25 -21.92 -4.04 -16.62
CA ARG A 25 -22.72 -5.26 -16.80
C ARG A 25 -22.01 -6.29 -17.65
N GLU A 26 -21.36 -5.85 -18.72
CA GLU A 26 -20.65 -6.70 -19.67
C GLU A 26 -19.42 -7.37 -19.03
N LEU A 27 -18.60 -6.60 -18.31
CA LEU A 27 -17.38 -7.12 -17.69
C LEU A 27 -17.59 -7.68 -16.28
N GLY A 28 -18.78 -7.50 -15.68
CA GLY A 28 -19.06 -7.89 -14.29
C GLY A 28 -18.29 -7.05 -13.25
N ILE A 29 -17.85 -5.86 -13.62
CA ILE A 29 -16.98 -4.99 -12.81
C ILE A 29 -17.83 -3.86 -12.20
N SER A 30 -17.53 -3.46 -10.96
CA SER A 30 -18.28 -2.37 -10.31
C SER A 30 -18.19 -1.06 -11.11
N ARG A 31 -19.30 -0.31 -11.18
CA ARG A 31 -19.32 1.03 -11.82
C ARG A 31 -18.25 1.98 -11.28
N ASN A 32 -17.91 1.86 -10.00
CA ASN A 32 -16.87 2.67 -9.36
C ASN A 32 -15.48 2.31 -9.90
N THR A 33 -15.23 1.03 -10.11
CA THR A 33 -14.00 0.54 -10.72
C THR A 33 -13.90 0.98 -12.17
N VAL A 34 -14.95 0.80 -12.98
CA VAL A 34 -14.97 1.30 -14.36
C VAL A 34 -14.67 2.80 -14.41
N ARG A 35 -15.36 3.61 -13.58
CA ARG A 35 -15.12 5.06 -13.50
C ARG A 35 -13.69 5.39 -13.07
N LYS A 36 -13.13 4.66 -12.09
CA LYS A 36 -11.75 4.83 -11.65
C LYS A 36 -10.78 4.63 -12.82
N TYR A 37 -10.91 3.52 -13.53
CA TYR A 37 -10.02 3.16 -14.64
C TYR A 37 -10.19 4.06 -15.87
N LEU A 38 -11.37 4.62 -16.11
CA LEU A 38 -11.59 5.63 -17.15
C LEU A 38 -10.97 7.00 -16.82
N ARG A 39 -10.99 7.40 -15.54
CA ARG A 39 -10.38 8.66 -15.08
C ARG A 39 -8.87 8.62 -15.06
N SER A 40 -8.30 7.47 -14.70
CA SER A 40 -6.85 7.28 -14.69
C SER A 40 -6.40 6.87 -16.10
N GLN A 41 -5.93 7.84 -16.88
CA GLN A 41 -5.32 7.63 -18.21
C GLN A 41 -4.10 6.69 -18.17
N VAL A 42 -3.52 6.51 -16.97
CA VAL A 42 -2.47 5.56 -16.65
C VAL A 42 -3.09 4.41 -15.86
N THR A 43 -2.86 3.17 -16.30
CA THR A 43 -3.18 1.98 -15.50
C THR A 43 -2.62 2.17 -14.10
N PRO A 44 -3.45 2.11 -13.02
CA PRO A 44 -2.96 2.29 -11.68
C PRO A 44 -2.00 1.14 -11.37
N LYS A 45 -0.69 1.36 -11.57
CA LYS A 45 0.34 0.46 -11.06
C LYS A 45 0.14 0.44 -9.56
N TYR A 46 -0.01 -0.76 -9.01
CA TYR A 46 -0.02 -0.94 -7.57
C TYR A 46 1.32 -0.43 -7.04
N GLN A 47 1.33 0.76 -6.48
CA GLN A 47 2.44 1.29 -5.72
C GLN A 47 2.07 1.04 -4.27
N ARG A 48 2.76 0.09 -3.63
CA ARG A 48 2.70 -0.03 -2.18
C ARG A 48 3.12 1.34 -1.67
N THR A 49 2.19 2.08 -1.06
CA THR A 49 2.48 3.36 -0.43
C THR A 49 3.73 3.12 0.40
N GLN A 50 4.79 3.92 0.16
CA GLN A 50 6.00 3.85 0.98
C GLN A 50 5.54 3.79 2.43
N SER A 51 6.02 2.77 3.17
CA SER A 51 5.65 2.60 4.57
C SER A 51 5.86 3.93 5.25
N LYS A 52 4.78 4.47 5.84
CA LYS A 52 4.88 5.68 6.66
C LYS A 52 6.08 5.52 7.59
N VAL A 53 6.86 6.58 7.75
CA VAL A 53 8.00 6.63 8.68
C VAL A 53 7.53 6.03 10.01
N SER A 54 8.18 4.95 10.45
CA SER A 54 7.83 4.29 11.70
C SER A 54 8.05 5.24 12.86
N ILE A 55 7.18 5.19 13.87
CA ILE A 55 7.40 5.91 15.15
C ILE A 55 8.72 5.49 15.82
N LEU A 56 9.25 4.32 15.46
CA LEU A 56 10.52 3.82 15.94
C LEU A 56 11.73 4.32 15.14
N GLU A 57 11.57 4.99 13.98
CA GLU A 57 12.72 5.43 13.18
C GLU A 57 13.75 6.23 13.98
N PRO A 58 13.37 7.19 14.84
CA PRO A 58 14.35 7.94 15.64
C PRO A 58 15.13 7.04 16.60
N TYR A 59 14.53 5.95 17.07
CA TYR A 59 15.08 5.07 18.11
C TYR A 59 15.78 3.82 17.56
N LYS A 60 15.62 3.50 16.26
CA LYS A 60 16.23 2.32 15.63
C LYS A 60 17.74 2.22 15.84
N PRO A 61 18.55 3.29 15.66
CA PRO A 61 19.99 3.17 15.84
C PRO A 61 20.35 2.75 17.27
N TYR A 62 19.62 3.25 18.26
CA TYR A 62 19.81 2.89 19.66
C TYR A 62 19.39 1.45 19.95
N LEU A 63 18.19 1.05 19.51
CA LEU A 63 17.66 -0.30 19.72
C LEU A 63 18.56 -1.38 19.12
N ILE A 64 19.03 -1.18 17.88
CA ILE A 64 19.91 -2.14 17.20
C ILE A 64 21.23 -2.29 17.97
N LYS A 65 21.84 -1.18 18.38
CA LYS A 65 23.07 -1.20 19.18
C LYS A 65 22.85 -1.92 20.52
N ARG A 66 21.70 -1.69 21.16
CA ARG A 66 21.36 -2.25 22.47
C ARG A 66 21.12 -3.76 22.42
N VAL A 67 20.40 -4.23 21.41
CA VAL A 67 20.16 -5.67 21.18
C VAL A 67 21.46 -6.39 20.86
N ASN A 68 22.29 -5.84 19.97
CA ASN A 68 23.59 -6.44 19.62
C ASN A 68 24.56 -6.50 20.81
N ALA A 69 24.50 -5.54 21.72
CA ALA A 69 25.34 -5.53 22.92
C ALA A 69 24.92 -6.55 23.98
N ALA A 70 23.69 -7.07 23.90
CA ALA A 70 23.18 -8.06 24.84
C ALA A 70 23.41 -9.51 24.39
N ASP A 71 23.70 -9.74 23.11
CA ASP A 71 23.96 -11.07 22.54
C ASP A 71 25.04 -11.84 23.36
N PRO A 72 24.77 -13.07 23.84
CA PRO A 72 23.63 -13.97 23.54
C PRO A 72 22.41 -13.84 24.43
N GLU A 73 22.44 -12.98 25.43
CA GLU A 73 21.27 -12.71 26.25
C GLU A 73 20.25 -11.83 25.54
N TRP A 74 19.00 -11.95 25.94
CA TRP A 74 17.89 -11.22 25.35
C TRP A 74 17.36 -10.16 26.32
N ILE A 75 17.19 -8.93 25.83
CA ILE A 75 16.57 -7.85 26.58
C ILE A 75 15.05 -7.88 26.36
N PRO A 76 14.24 -7.95 27.43
CA PRO A 76 12.79 -7.88 27.31
C PRO A 76 12.32 -6.58 26.64
N ALA A 77 11.33 -6.67 25.76
CA ALA A 77 10.78 -5.53 25.05
C ALA A 77 10.25 -4.42 25.99
N ALA A 78 9.74 -4.79 27.17
CA ALA A 78 9.30 -3.84 28.19
C ALA A 78 10.46 -2.95 28.69
N VAL A 79 11.66 -3.49 28.81
CA VAL A 79 12.85 -2.73 29.21
C VAL A 79 13.25 -1.76 28.11
N LEU A 80 13.30 -2.22 26.85
CA LEU A 80 13.60 -1.36 25.70
C LEU A 80 12.58 -0.23 25.54
N TYR A 81 11.30 -0.50 25.82
CA TYR A 81 10.24 0.51 25.80
C TYR A 81 10.45 1.58 26.88
N GLN A 82 10.77 1.18 28.11
CA GLN A 82 11.09 2.12 29.20
C GLN A 82 12.35 2.94 28.89
N GLU A 83 13.40 2.31 28.34
CA GLU A 83 14.63 2.99 27.93
C GLU A 83 14.36 4.04 26.84
N ILE A 84 13.46 3.76 25.88
CA ILE A 84 13.05 4.75 24.87
C ILE A 84 12.22 5.88 25.47
N LEU A 85 11.28 5.57 26.37
CA LEU A 85 10.48 6.59 27.05
C LEU A 85 11.34 7.56 27.86
N GLN A 86 12.41 7.10 28.50
CA GLN A 86 13.34 7.96 29.24
C GLN A 86 14.21 8.84 28.33
N LYS A 87 14.34 8.47 27.05
CA LYS A 87 15.11 9.21 26.04
C LYS A 87 14.23 10.15 25.19
N GLY A 88 12.91 10.10 25.37
CA GLY A 88 11.90 10.90 24.66
C GLY A 88 11.54 12.16 25.42
#